data_AF-A0A4Y9NZZ7-F1
#
_entry.id   AF-A0A4Y9NZZ7-F1
#
_cell.length_a   1.000
_cell.length_b   1.000
_cell.length_c   1.000
_cell.angle_alpha   90.00
_cell.angle_beta   90.00
_cell.angle_gamma   90.00
#
_symmetry.space_group_name_H-M   'P 1'
#
loop_
_entity.id
_entity.type
_entity.pdbx_description
1 polymer ?
#
loop_
_entity_poly.entity_id
_entity_poly.type
_entity_poly.pdbx_seq_one_letter_code
_entity_poly.pdbx_strand_id
1 'polypeptide(L)'
;MGEQLHPMAPHHLPFYLAPASGTDTMMVVMGVFLIGTVLWVGTLYWRLHSLPERMAHKSQKLQFEIVAVLGIISLFTHMHVFWIAGLLLAMIDIPDFGTPLRSIANSVEKIADAAPDEEEPEQAGPTRPPVVSPEREKERDHA
;
A
#
# COMPACT_ATOMS: atom_id res chain seq x y z
N MET A 1 -28.67 -64.48 -11.26
CA MET A 1 -27.74 -65.63 -11.31
C MET A 1 -26.45 -65.19 -10.66
N GLY A 2 -26.08 -65.79 -9.53
CA GLY A 2 -24.85 -65.43 -8.81
C GLY A 2 -23.62 -65.90 -9.57
N GLU A 3 -22.68 -64.99 -9.79
CA GLU A 3 -21.33 -65.30 -10.29
C GLU A 3 -20.69 -66.35 -9.37
N GLN A 4 -20.58 -67.58 -9.85
CA GLN A 4 -19.79 -68.61 -9.18
C GLN A 4 -18.34 -68.18 -9.23
N LEU A 5 -17.87 -67.56 -8.14
CA LEU A 5 -16.46 -67.28 -7.92
C LEU A 5 -15.66 -68.58 -8.07
N HIS A 6 -14.55 -68.50 -8.78
CA HIS A 6 -13.66 -69.64 -9.03
C HIS A 6 -13.32 -70.32 -7.69
N PRO A 7 -13.32 -71.66 -7.59
CA PRO A 7 -13.13 -72.37 -6.31
C PRO A 7 -11.74 -72.13 -5.66
N MET A 8 -10.81 -71.52 -6.39
CA MET A 8 -9.50 -71.07 -5.89
C MET A 8 -9.42 -69.54 -5.66
N ALA A 9 -10.53 -68.82 -5.81
CA ALA A 9 -10.57 -67.39 -5.55
C ALA A 9 -10.42 -67.14 -4.04
N PRO A 10 -9.54 -66.22 -3.61
CA PRO A 10 -9.42 -65.85 -2.20
C PRO A 10 -10.78 -65.41 -1.64
N HIS A 11 -11.24 -66.06 -0.58
CA HIS A 11 -12.54 -65.72 0.05
C HIS A 11 -12.56 -64.34 0.71
N HIS A 12 -11.41 -63.67 0.85
CA HIS A 12 -11.32 -62.29 1.28
C HIS A 12 -10.26 -61.57 0.43
N LEU A 13 -10.67 -60.48 -0.21
CA LEU A 13 -9.76 -59.52 -0.80
C LEU A 13 -9.51 -58.43 0.25
N PRO A 14 -8.26 -58.02 0.51
CA PRO A 14 -8.01 -56.89 1.41
C PRO A 14 -8.65 -55.61 0.88
N PHE A 15 -9.07 -54.73 1.79
CA PHE A 15 -9.92 -53.56 1.51
C PHE A 15 -9.33 -52.54 0.53
N TYR A 16 -8.02 -52.56 0.30
CA TYR A 16 -7.31 -51.64 -0.59
C TYR A 16 -7.18 -52.14 -2.04
N LEU A 17 -7.65 -53.36 -2.34
CA LEU A 17 -7.68 -53.90 -3.70
C LEU A 17 -9.08 -53.77 -4.31
N ALA A 18 -9.13 -53.47 -5.60
CA ALA A 18 -10.37 -53.40 -6.35
C ALA A 18 -11.06 -54.78 -6.44
N PRO A 19 -12.33 -54.91 -6.04
CA PRO A 19 -13.10 -56.14 -6.22
C PRO A 19 -13.54 -56.32 -7.68
N ALA A 20 -13.80 -57.57 -8.08
CA ALA A 20 -14.31 -57.90 -9.42
C ALA A 20 -15.69 -57.28 -9.73
N SER A 21 -16.41 -56.79 -8.72
CA SER A 21 -17.67 -56.04 -8.85
C SER A 21 -17.49 -54.62 -9.43
N GLY A 22 -16.25 -54.20 -9.70
CA GLY A 22 -15.93 -53.09 -10.61
C GLY A 22 -15.69 -51.73 -9.97
N THR A 23 -16.02 -51.51 -8.70
CA THR A 23 -15.76 -50.22 -8.02
C THR A 23 -14.56 -50.33 -7.09
N ASP A 24 -13.47 -49.65 -7.45
CA ASP A 24 -12.27 -49.52 -6.61
C ASP A 24 -12.46 -48.38 -5.59
N THR A 25 -12.65 -48.74 -4.32
CA THR A 25 -12.82 -47.78 -3.22
C THR A 25 -11.58 -46.89 -3.02
N MET A 26 -10.37 -47.42 -3.19
CA MET A 26 -9.14 -46.64 -3.05
C MET A 26 -8.98 -45.62 -4.16
N MET A 27 -9.30 -46.01 -5.39
CA MET A 27 -9.33 -45.09 -6.54
C MET A 27 -10.29 -43.92 -6.27
N VAL A 28 -11.49 -44.19 -5.76
CA VAL A 28 -12.48 -43.14 -5.45
C VAL A 28 -11.98 -42.23 -4.33
N VAL A 29 -11.46 -42.80 -3.24
CA VAL A 29 -10.92 -42.02 -2.11
C VAL A 29 -9.76 -41.14 -2.56
N MET A 30 -8.83 -41.66 -3.36
CA MET A 30 -7.72 -40.86 -3.91
C MET A 30 -8.19 -39.82 -4.92
N GLY A 31 -9.19 -40.11 -5.73
CA GLY A 31 -9.79 -39.12 -6.62
C GLY A 31 -10.36 -37.94 -5.83
N VAL A 32 -11.14 -38.21 -4.79
CA VAL A 32 -11.70 -37.16 -3.92
C VAL A 32 -10.59 -36.41 -3.17
N PHE A 33 -9.60 -37.13 -2.63
CA PHE A 33 -8.46 -36.52 -1.96
C PHE A 33 -7.64 -35.61 -2.89
N LEU A 34 -7.39 -36.04 -4.12
CA LEU A 34 -6.68 -35.25 -5.13
C LEU A 34 -7.46 -33.98 -5.45
N ILE A 35 -8.77 -34.10 -5.71
CA ILE A 35 -9.64 -32.94 -5.97
C ILE A 35 -9.60 -31.98 -4.77
N GLY A 36 -9.78 -32.49 -3.55
CA GLY A 36 -9.72 -31.68 -2.34
C GLY A 36 -8.37 -30.97 -2.16
N THR A 37 -7.27 -31.67 -2.43
CA THR A 37 -5.91 -31.12 -2.33
C THR A 37 -5.68 -30.04 -3.38
N VAL A 38 -6.09 -30.26 -4.63
CA VAL A 38 -5.97 -29.26 -5.70
C VAL A 38 -6.78 -28.01 -5.38
N LEU A 39 -8.02 -28.15 -4.90
CA LEU A 39 -8.84 -27.01 -4.49
C LEU A 39 -8.22 -26.28 -3.29
N TRP A 40 -7.69 -27.01 -2.31
CA TRP A 40 -7.02 -26.43 -1.15
C TRP A 40 -5.76 -25.65 -1.52
N VAL A 41 -4.85 -26.26 -2.29
CA VAL A 41 -3.62 -25.60 -2.78
C VAL A 41 -3.96 -24.44 -3.71
N GLY A 42 -4.93 -24.59 -4.61
CA GLY A 42 -5.37 -23.52 -5.51
C GLY A 42 -5.91 -22.31 -4.75
N THR A 43 -6.73 -22.55 -3.71
CA THR A 43 -7.23 -21.49 -2.84
C THR A 43 -6.10 -20.83 -2.05
N LEU A 44 -5.15 -21.62 -1.55
CA LEU A 44 -3.98 -21.11 -0.84
C LEU A 44 -3.09 -20.25 -1.75
N TYR A 45 -2.90 -20.68 -3.01
CA TYR A 45 -2.14 -19.95 -4.01
C TYR A 45 -2.75 -18.58 -4.31
N TRP A 46 -4.06 -18.52 -4.58
CA TRP A 46 -4.75 -17.24 -4.77
C TRP A 46 -4.69 -16.34 -3.54
N ARG A 47 -4.82 -16.94 -2.34
CA ARG A 47 -4.71 -16.20 -1.09
C ARG A 47 -3.31 -15.61 -0.90
N LEU A 48 -2.25 -16.39 -1.09
CA LEU A 48 -0.86 -15.91 -1.01
C LEU A 48 -0.56 -14.85 -2.08
N HIS A 49 -1.12 -14.99 -3.28
CA HIS A 49 -0.92 -14.01 -4.35
C HIS A 49 -1.54 -12.65 -4.02
N SER A 50 -2.65 -12.63 -3.27
CA SER A 50 -3.31 -11.41 -2.78
C SER A 50 -2.73 -10.82 -1.49
N LEU A 51 -1.80 -11.52 -0.81
CA LEU A 51 -1.18 -11.02 0.44
C LEU A 51 -0.34 -9.74 0.28
N PRO A 52 0.50 -9.59 -0.76
CA PRO A 52 1.29 -8.38 -0.96
C PRO A 52 0.42 -7.12 -1.01
N GLU A 53 -0.72 -7.20 -1.71
CA GLU A 53 -1.70 -6.11 -1.80
C GLU A 53 -2.28 -5.76 -0.40
N ARG A 54 -2.74 -6.77 0.33
CA ARG A 54 -3.36 -6.58 1.66
C ARG A 54 -2.38 -6.09 2.74
N MET A 55 -1.11 -6.46 2.65
CA MET A 55 -0.09 -6.02 3.61
C MET A 55 0.37 -4.59 3.34
N ALA A 56 0.53 -4.22 2.07
CA ALA A 56 0.96 -2.87 1.71
C ALA A 56 -0.13 -1.81 2.00
N HIS A 57 -1.41 -2.19 2.12
CA HIS A 57 -2.48 -1.31 2.59
C HIS A 57 -2.30 -0.74 4.01
N LYS A 58 -1.53 -1.41 4.88
CA LYS A 58 -1.18 -0.88 6.21
C LYS A 58 -0.03 0.14 6.16
N SER A 59 0.62 0.28 5.02
CA SER A 59 1.77 1.15 4.81
C SER A 59 1.44 2.37 3.93
N GLN A 60 2.46 3.15 3.62
CA GLN A 60 2.40 4.36 2.81
C GLN A 60 1.85 4.11 1.40
N LYS A 61 1.15 5.12 0.86
CA LYS A 61 0.48 5.07 -0.45
C LYS A 61 1.41 4.63 -1.60
N LEU A 62 2.68 5.03 -1.54
CA LEU A 62 3.71 4.71 -2.52
C LEU A 62 4.19 3.25 -2.43
N GLN A 63 4.33 2.69 -1.23
CA GLN A 63 4.71 1.28 -1.06
C GLN A 63 3.60 0.35 -1.59
N PHE A 64 2.34 0.72 -1.37
CA PHE A 64 1.20 0.02 -1.96
C PHE A 64 1.23 -0.01 -3.49
N GLU A 65 1.43 1.14 -4.12
CA GLU A 65 1.49 1.24 -5.59
C GLU A 65 2.62 0.36 -6.18
N ILE A 66 3.82 0.41 -5.59
CA ILE A 66 4.95 -0.42 -6.05
C ILE A 66 4.64 -1.91 -5.89
N VAL A 67 4.18 -2.33 -4.70
CA VAL A 67 3.88 -3.75 -4.43
C VAL A 67 2.76 -4.26 -5.35
N ALA A 68 1.73 -3.44 -5.61
CA ALA A 68 0.64 -3.77 -6.51
C ALA A 68 1.11 -3.96 -7.97
N VAL A 69 1.97 -3.07 -8.47
CA VAL A 69 2.55 -3.18 -9.82
C VAL A 69 3.42 -4.43 -9.95
N LEU A 70 4.26 -4.74 -8.95
CA LEU A 70 5.05 -5.99 -8.95
C LEU A 70 4.16 -7.24 -8.98
N GLY A 71 3.05 -7.24 -8.25
CA GLY A 71 2.08 -8.33 -8.28
C GLY A 71 1.46 -8.53 -9.66
N ILE A 72 1.02 -7.44 -10.30
CA ILE A 72 0.45 -7.47 -11.66
C ILE A 72 1.49 -7.98 -12.68
N ILE A 73 2.74 -7.50 -12.59
CA ILE A 73 3.84 -7.97 -13.46
C ILE A 73 4.07 -9.47 -13.25
N SER A 74 4.09 -9.94 -12.00
CA SER A 74 4.25 -11.36 -11.68
C SER A 74 3.15 -12.22 -12.31
N LEU A 75 1.90 -11.75 -12.29
CA LEU A 75 0.77 -12.45 -12.87
C LEU A 75 0.83 -12.49 -14.41
N PHE A 76 1.18 -11.35 -15.02
CA PHE A 76 1.29 -11.24 -16.48
C PHE A 76 2.45 -12.06 -17.05
N THR A 77 3.62 -12.03 -16.38
CA THR A 77 4.81 -12.74 -16.84
C THR A 77 4.92 -14.17 -16.32
N HIS A 78 4.07 -14.57 -15.37
CA HIS A 78 4.19 -15.84 -14.64
C HIS A 78 5.53 -16.02 -13.89
N MET A 79 6.33 -14.96 -13.74
CA MET A 79 7.59 -15.02 -13.00
C MET A 79 7.34 -14.78 -11.51
N HIS A 80 7.48 -15.83 -10.70
CA HIS A 80 7.26 -15.79 -9.24
C HIS A 80 8.27 -14.90 -8.51
N VAL A 81 9.42 -14.59 -9.12
CA VAL A 81 10.43 -13.69 -8.54
C VAL A 81 9.84 -12.32 -8.21
N PHE A 82 8.97 -11.78 -9.06
CA PHE A 82 8.34 -10.48 -8.82
C PHE A 82 7.34 -10.53 -7.66
N TRP A 83 6.58 -11.62 -7.51
CA TRP A 83 5.69 -11.81 -6.36
C TRP A 83 6.49 -11.96 -5.06
N ILE A 84 7.57 -12.76 -5.06
CA ILE A 84 8.46 -12.92 -3.90
C ILE A 84 9.09 -11.58 -3.53
N ALA A 85 9.57 -10.81 -4.51
CA ALA A 85 10.12 -9.48 -4.28
C ALA A 85 9.08 -8.52 -3.69
N GLY A 86 7.84 -8.53 -4.20
CA GLY A 86 6.74 -7.75 -3.64
C GLY A 86 6.39 -8.15 -2.20
N LEU A 87 6.42 -9.44 -1.88
CA LEU A 87 6.21 -9.94 -0.51
C LEU A 87 7.33 -9.50 0.44
N LEU A 88 8.59 -9.63 0.02
CA LEU A 88 9.75 -9.17 0.78
C LEU A 88 9.70 -7.65 1.00
N LEU A 89 9.35 -6.90 -0.03
CA LEU A 89 9.20 -5.45 0.03
C LEU A 89 8.06 -5.03 0.95
N ALA A 90 6.94 -5.76 0.97
CA ALA A 90 5.81 -5.50 1.87
C ALA A 90 6.09 -5.88 3.34
N MET A 91 7.09 -6.74 3.59
CA MET A 91 7.48 -7.14 4.94
C MET A 91 8.47 -6.15 5.58
N ILE A 92 9.13 -5.31 4.77
CA ILE A 92 10.01 -4.24 5.23
C ILE A 92 9.23 -2.93 5.23
N ASP A 93 9.15 -2.24 6.37
CA ASP A 93 8.54 -0.93 6.44
C ASP A 93 9.51 0.11 5.86
N ILE A 94 9.18 0.67 4.69
CA ILE A 94 9.96 1.75 4.08
C ILE A 94 9.50 3.07 4.72
N PRO A 95 10.43 3.93 5.20
CA PRO A 95 10.03 5.19 5.81
C PRO A 95 9.35 6.13 4.82
N ASP A 96 8.45 6.97 5.32
CA ASP A 96 7.71 7.95 4.53
C ASP A 96 8.63 9.10 4.08
N PHE A 97 9.04 9.06 2.82
CA PHE A 97 9.85 10.11 2.20
C PHE A 97 9.01 11.28 1.66
N GLY A 98 7.69 11.15 1.56
CA GLY A 98 6.82 12.19 1.02
C GLY A 98 6.55 13.31 2.03
N THR A 99 6.28 12.95 3.28
CA THR A 99 6.00 13.92 4.36
C THR A 99 7.15 14.92 4.58
N PRO A 100 8.43 14.50 4.66
CA PRO A 100 9.57 15.43 4.77
C PRO A 100 9.72 16.34 3.54
N LEU A 101 9.59 15.80 2.32
CA LEU A 101 9.69 16.59 1.08
C LEU A 101 8.61 17.67 1.02
N ARG A 102 7.38 17.34 1.42
CA ARG A 102 6.27 18.28 1.44
C ARG A 102 6.45 19.36 2.51
N SER A 103 7.03 19.01 3.66
CA SER A 103 7.43 19.98 4.68
C SER A 103 8.47 20.97 4.15
N ILE A 104 9.46 20.49 3.37
CA ILE A 104 10.47 21.34 2.75
C ILE A 104 9.82 22.29 1.74
N ALA A 105 8.96 21.78 0.86
CA ALA A 105 8.24 22.59 -0.13
C ALA A 105 7.41 23.71 0.53
N ASN A 106 6.63 23.38 1.57
CA ASN A 106 5.85 24.36 2.31
C ASN A 106 6.72 25.38 3.05
N SER A 107 7.89 24.96 3.55
CA SER A 107 8.83 25.86 4.23
C SER A 107 9.46 26.83 3.22
N VAL A 108 9.80 26.36 2.02
CA VAL A 108 10.34 27.19 0.94
C VAL A 108 9.28 28.15 0.41
N GLU A 109 8.04 27.69 0.21
CA GLU A 109 6.91 28.54 -0.17
C GLU A 109 6.70 29.68 0.82
N LYS A 110 6.73 29.37 2.13
CA LYS A 110 6.63 30.39 3.18
C LYS A 110 7.81 31.37 3.20
N ILE A 111 9.02 30.92 2.84
CA ILE A 111 10.20 31.81 2.72
C ILE A 111 10.08 32.69 1.48
N ALA A 112 9.56 32.15 0.37
CA ALA A 112 9.33 32.89 -0.86
C ALA A 112 8.22 33.95 -0.69
N ASP A 113 7.13 33.63 0.01
CA ASP A 113 6.06 34.58 0.37
C ASP A 113 6.48 35.59 1.45
N ALA A 114 7.50 35.26 2.26
CA ALA A 114 8.06 36.16 3.27
C ALA A 114 9.20 37.03 2.73
N ALA A 115 9.59 36.88 1.46
CA ALA A 115 10.40 37.87 0.79
C ALA A 115 9.57 39.17 0.75
N PRO A 116 10.02 40.25 1.39
CA PRO A 116 9.29 41.51 1.35
C PRO A 116 9.13 41.89 -0.12
N ASP A 117 7.91 42.21 -0.54
CA ASP A 117 7.76 43.21 -1.58
C ASP A 117 8.68 44.35 -1.15
N GLU A 118 9.70 44.64 -1.97
CA GLU A 118 10.50 45.83 -1.81
C GLU A 118 9.51 47.00 -1.91
N GLU A 119 8.95 47.40 -0.77
CA GLU A 119 8.35 48.71 -0.61
C GLU A 119 9.46 49.69 -1.00
N GLU A 120 9.35 50.21 -2.22
CA GLU A 120 10.15 51.30 -2.72
C GLU A 120 10.26 52.34 -1.59
N PRO A 121 11.48 52.80 -1.23
CA PRO A 121 11.59 53.93 -0.33
C PRO A 121 11.05 55.15 -1.10
N GLU A 122 9.78 55.47 -0.88
CA GLU A 122 9.16 56.67 -1.41
C GLU A 122 10.02 57.85 -0.98
N GLN A 123 10.51 58.53 -2.02
CA GLN A 123 11.67 59.40 -1.98
C GLN A 123 11.43 60.55 -1.01
N ALA A 124 12.28 60.64 0.01
CA ALA A 124 12.47 61.87 0.77
C ALA A 124 13.10 62.93 -0.15
N GLY A 125 12.25 63.75 -0.78
CA GLY A 125 12.62 64.96 -1.54
C GLY A 125 11.83 66.17 -1.03
N PRO A 126 12.44 67.37 -0.97
CA PRO A 126 12.16 68.38 0.04
C PRO A 126 11.08 69.39 -0.39
N THR A 127 10.36 70.04 0.56
CA THR A 127 9.98 71.47 0.49
C THR A 127 9.33 72.01 1.77
N ARG A 128 10.05 72.97 2.39
CA ARG A 128 9.69 74.15 3.21
C ARG A 128 8.96 74.02 4.57
N PRO A 129 9.42 74.79 5.59
CA PRO A 129 8.74 74.93 6.89
C PRO A 129 7.65 76.03 6.85
N PRO A 130 6.54 75.90 7.60
CA PRO A 130 5.76 77.05 8.03
C PRO A 130 6.26 77.49 9.43
N VAL A 131 6.98 78.60 9.48
CA VAL A 131 6.52 79.89 10.04
C VAL A 131 6.01 79.79 11.47
N VAL A 132 6.91 80.06 12.42
CA VAL A 132 6.56 80.43 13.79
C VAL A 132 6.40 81.95 13.83
N SER A 133 5.23 82.42 14.26
CA SER A 133 5.03 83.79 14.74
C SER A 133 4.03 83.78 15.91
N PRO A 134 4.16 84.74 16.84
CA PRO A 134 4.31 84.43 18.25
C PRO A 134 3.05 84.76 19.05
N GLU A 135 2.67 83.88 19.98
CA GLU A 135 1.67 84.22 20.99
C GLU A 135 2.36 85.00 22.11
N ARG A 136 2.21 86.32 22.03
CA ARG A 136 2.64 87.29 23.03
C ARG A 136 1.63 87.26 24.17
N GLU A 137 1.76 86.30 25.08
CA GLU A 137 1.01 86.32 26.35
C GLU A 137 1.60 87.39 27.26
N LYS A 138 0.92 88.53 27.29
CA LYS A 138 1.16 89.60 28.25
C LYS A 138 -0.21 90.11 28.70
N GLU A 139 -0.86 89.34 29.57
CA GLU A 139 -1.97 89.86 30.37
C GLU A 139 -1.43 90.23 31.75
N ARG A 140 -1.18 91.53 31.89
CA ARG A 140 -1.18 92.24 33.16
C ARG A 140 -2.63 92.53 33.50
N ASP A 141 -3.04 92.24 34.73
CA ASP A 141 -3.67 93.18 35.68
C ASP A 141 -4.24 92.38 36.87
N HIS A 142 -3.66 92.54 38.06
CA HIS A 142 -4.03 93.51 39.11
C HIS A 142 -5.20 93.04 39.99
N ALA A 143 -4.87 92.58 41.20
CA ALA A 143 -5.51 92.94 42.48
C ALA A 143 -4.64 92.46 43.65
#